data_AF-A0A1T5DTA2-F1
#
_entry.id   AF-A0A1T5DTA2-F1
#
_cell.length_a   1.000
_cell.length_b   1.000
_cell.length_c   1.000
_cell.angle_alpha   90.00
_cell.angle_beta   90.00
_cell.angle_gamma   90.00
#
_symmetry.space_group_name_H-M   'P 1'
#
loop_
_entity.id
_entity.type
_entity.pdbx_description
1 polymer ?
#
loop_
_entity_poly.entity_id
_entity_poly.type
_entity_poly.pdbx_seq_one_letter_code
_entity_poly.pdbx_strand_id
1 'polypeptide(L)'
;MGGSAGMVEPCVILHILPGMEYRNGDRLLYIGIARNGNGFRELNELMTDVNANGVTLPEVAPAFSGVFIWLFRYRQENSCSTSAKDLLLSDDNIIEW
;
A
#
# COMPACT_ATOMS: atom_id res chain seq x y z
N MET A 1 21.24 38.03 41.56
CA MET A 1 20.27 38.12 40.45
C MET A 1 20.67 37.10 39.41
N GLY A 2 20.25 35.84 39.56
CA GLY A 2 20.52 34.77 38.59
C GLY A 2 19.19 34.35 37.98
N GLY A 3 18.93 34.78 36.75
CA GLY A 3 17.76 34.34 36.00
C GLY A 3 18.03 32.97 35.40
N SER A 4 17.30 31.94 35.83
CA SER A 4 17.24 30.67 35.12
C SER A 4 16.60 30.91 33.76
N ALA A 5 17.39 30.83 32.68
CA ALA A 5 16.86 30.80 31.33
C ALA A 5 16.00 29.53 31.20
N GLY A 6 14.68 29.69 31.25
CA GLY A 6 13.76 28.60 30.94
C GLY A 6 13.98 28.19 29.49
N MET A 7 14.36 26.94 29.25
CA MET A 7 14.32 26.36 27.92
C MET A 7 12.86 26.39 27.45
N VAL A 8 12.59 27.21 26.43
CA VAL A 8 11.31 27.22 25.75
C VAL A 8 11.35 26.16 24.65
N GLU A 9 10.53 25.13 24.79
CA GLU A 9 10.32 24.14 23.72
C GLU A 9 9.69 24.85 22.51
N PRO A 10 10.26 24.73 21.30
CA PRO A 10 9.69 25.36 20.12
C PRO A 10 8.37 24.70 19.75
N CYS A 11 7.31 25.50 19.63
CA CYS A 11 6.04 25.03 19.07
C CYS A 11 6.17 24.86 17.56
N VAL A 12 6.00 23.63 17.07
CA VAL A 12 5.94 23.33 15.64
C VAL A 12 4.48 23.16 15.23
N ILE A 13 4.03 23.94 14.24
CA ILE A 13 2.73 23.77 13.62
C ILE A 13 2.85 22.69 12.55
N LEU A 14 2.07 21.61 12.70
CA LEU A 14 2.02 20.51 11.74
C LEU A 14 0.70 20.55 10.96
N HIS A 15 0.79 20.54 9.63
CA HIS A 15 -0.37 20.37 8.76
C HIS A 15 -0.55 18.89 8.42
N ILE A 16 -1.51 18.25 9.07
CA ILE A 16 -1.85 16.84 8.83
C ILE A 16 -2.79 16.74 7.63
N LEU A 17 -2.48 15.83 6.72
CA LEU A 17 -3.37 15.43 5.63
C LEU A 17 -3.89 14.01 5.88
N PRO A 18 -5.21 13.79 5.96
CA PRO A 18 -5.76 12.46 6.10
C PRO A 18 -5.61 11.67 4.80
N GLY A 19 -5.39 10.37 4.91
CA GLY A 19 -5.25 9.48 3.77
C GLY A 19 -5.46 8.02 4.15
N MET A 20 -5.44 7.16 3.13
CA MET A 20 -5.71 5.73 3.26
C MET A 20 -4.92 4.93 2.22
N GLU A 21 -4.41 3.78 2.65
CA GLU A 21 -3.76 2.81 1.77
C GLU A 21 -4.75 1.71 1.39
N TYR A 22 -4.87 1.44 0.09
CA TYR A 22 -5.77 0.40 -0.43
C TYR A 22 -4.95 -0.82 -0.87
N ARG A 23 -5.27 -1.97 -0.27
CA ARG A 23 -4.54 -3.24 -0.46
C ARG A 23 -5.49 -4.40 -0.73
N ASN A 24 -5.07 -5.33 -1.57
CA ASN A 24 -5.66 -6.66 -1.67
C ASN A 24 -4.62 -7.67 -1.17
N GLY A 25 -4.78 -8.14 0.08
CA GLY A 25 -3.78 -8.94 0.78
C GLY A 25 -2.47 -8.16 0.93
N ASP A 26 -1.35 -8.75 0.51
CA ASP A 26 -0.03 -8.12 0.55
C ASP A 26 0.22 -7.13 -0.60
N ARG A 27 -0.70 -7.05 -1.58
CA ARG A 27 -0.55 -6.19 -2.75
C ARG A 27 -1.11 -4.79 -2.49
N LEU A 28 -0.24 -3.80 -2.45
CA LEU A 28 -0.60 -2.38 -2.51
C LEU A 28 -1.14 -2.02 -3.91
N LEU A 29 -2.34 -1.44 -3.96
CA LEU A 29 -2.98 -0.97 -5.18
C LEU A 29 -2.67 0.53 -5.40
N TYR A 30 -3.06 1.36 -4.43
CA TYR A 30 -2.85 2.80 -4.45
C TYR A 30 -3.01 3.42 -3.07
N ILE A 31 -2.55 4.67 -2.92
CA ILE A 31 -2.76 5.49 -1.72
C ILE A 31 -3.63 6.68 -2.10
N GLY A 32 -4.70 6.90 -1.34
CA GLY A 32 -5.55 8.07 -1.45
C GLY A 32 -5.24 9.08 -0.34
N ILE A 33 -4.99 10.33 -0.72
CA ILE A 33 -4.75 11.44 0.22
C ILE A 33 -5.88 12.46 0.04
N ALA A 34 -6.66 12.68 1.08
CA ALA A 34 -7.80 13.59 1.03
C ALA A 34 -7.33 15.05 1.06
N ARG A 35 -7.87 15.84 0.14
CA ARG A 35 -7.60 17.28 -0.02
C ARG A 35 -8.51 18.14 0.84
N ASN A 36 -9.64 17.58 1.28
CA ASN A 36 -10.66 18.23 2.09
C ASN A 36 -11.53 17.16 2.78
N GLY A 37 -12.49 17.60 3.61
CA GLY A 37 -13.40 16.70 4.32
C GLY A 37 -14.25 15.82 3.39
N ASN A 38 -14.64 16.32 2.21
CA ASN A 38 -15.39 15.52 1.24
C ASN A 38 -14.52 14.40 0.66
N GLY A 39 -13.26 14.68 0.34
CA GLY A 39 -12.31 13.65 -0.08
C GLY A 39 -12.11 12.58 0.99
N PHE A 40 -12.05 12.97 2.26
CA PHE A 40 -11.94 12.00 3.36
C PHE A 40 -13.21 11.14 3.49
N ARG A 41 -14.39 11.73 3.30
CA ARG A 41 -15.66 10.98 3.21
C ARG A 41 -15.64 9.98 2.06
N GLU A 42 -15.24 10.39 0.86
CA GLU A 42 -15.18 9.52 -0.33
C GLU A 42 -14.26 8.31 -0.10
N LEU A 43 -13.09 8.52 0.53
CA LEU A 43 -12.17 7.42 0.87
C LEU A 43 -12.83 6.39 1.80
N ASN A 44 -13.56 6.85 2.80
CA ASN A 44 -14.24 6.00 3.78
C ASN A 44 -15.49 5.31 3.19
N GLU A 45 -16.20 5.96 2.27
CA GLU A 45 -17.35 5.37 1.57
C GLU A 45 -16.91 4.16 0.75
N LEU A 46 -15.81 4.28 0.00
CA LEU A 46 -15.25 3.14 -0.73
C LEU A 46 -14.97 1.94 0.19
N MET A 47 -14.31 2.18 1.33
CA MET A 47 -14.03 1.08 2.28
C MET A 47 -15.30 0.54 2.94
N THR A 48 -16.28 1.40 3.21
CA THR A 48 -17.55 0.98 3.79
C THR A 48 -18.29 0.06 2.83
N ASP A 49 -18.38 0.42 1.55
CA ASP A 49 -19.02 -0.40 0.52
C ASP A 49 -18.29 -1.73 0.33
N VAL A 50 -16.96 -1.71 0.30
CA VAL A 50 -16.12 -2.91 0.16
C VAL A 50 -16.35 -3.86 1.34
N ASN A 51 -16.29 -3.36 2.56
CA ASN A 51 -16.46 -4.15 3.77
C ASN A 51 -17.90 -4.68 3.91
N ALA A 52 -18.90 -3.86 3.58
CA ALA A 52 -20.31 -4.25 3.70
C ALA A 52 -20.68 -5.35 2.70
N ASN A 53 -20.13 -5.31 1.48
CA ASN A 53 -20.45 -6.26 0.43
C ASN A 53 -19.45 -7.44 0.34
N GLY A 54 -18.34 -7.39 1.10
CA GLY A 54 -17.28 -8.39 1.02
C GLY A 54 -16.63 -8.49 -0.36
N VAL A 55 -16.65 -7.40 -1.12
CA VAL A 55 -16.08 -7.34 -2.48
C VAL A 55 -14.59 -7.02 -2.43
N THR A 56 -13.89 -7.27 -3.52
CA THR A 56 -12.48 -6.89 -3.63
C THR A 56 -12.34 -5.41 -3.98
N LEU A 57 -11.25 -4.79 -3.52
CA LEU A 57 -10.94 -3.41 -3.90
C LEU A 57 -10.60 -3.33 -5.40
N PRO A 58 -11.03 -2.26 -6.09
CA PRO A 58 -10.72 -2.08 -7.50
C PRO A 58 -9.21 -1.89 -7.67
N GLU A 59 -8.61 -2.52 -8.68
CA GLU A 59 -7.17 -2.37 -8.95
C GLU A 59 -6.78 -0.94 -9.37
N VAL A 60 -7.71 -0.23 -10.01
CA VAL A 60 -7.57 1.16 -10.41
C VAL A 60 -8.40 2.02 -9.46
N ALA A 61 -7.80 3.10 -8.97
CA ALA A 61 -8.51 4.03 -8.09
C ALA A 61 -9.76 4.60 -8.78
N PRO A 62 -10.91 4.65 -8.09
CA PRO A 62 -12.09 5.34 -8.57
C PRO A 62 -11.83 6.82 -8.85
N ALA A 63 -12.71 7.44 -9.63
CA ALA A 63 -12.68 8.87 -9.84
C ALA A 63 -13.19 9.60 -8.58
N PHE A 64 -12.26 10.03 -7.73
CA PHE A 64 -12.56 10.83 -6.54
C PHE A 64 -12.54 12.32 -6.88
N SER A 65 -13.43 13.10 -6.26
CA SER A 65 -13.48 14.55 -6.46
C SER A 65 -12.48 15.31 -5.57
N GLY A 66 -12.23 14.80 -4.36
CA GLY A 66 -11.46 15.48 -3.31
C GLY A 66 -10.17 14.80 -2.92
N VAL A 67 -9.61 13.90 -3.74
CA VAL A 67 -8.50 13.01 -3.34
C VAL A 67 -7.34 13.09 -4.33
N PHE A 68 -6.11 13.16 -3.83
CA PHE A 68 -4.91 12.86 -4.59
C PHE A 68 -4.65 11.36 -4.58
N ILE A 69 -4.47 10.77 -5.76
CA ILE A 69 -4.15 9.36 -5.91
C ILE A 69 -2.67 9.20 -6.22
N TRP A 70 -1.98 8.46 -5.36
CA TRP A 70 -0.62 8.03 -5.60
C TRP A 70 -0.63 6.59 -6.11
N LEU A 71 -0.25 6.44 -7.38
CA LEU A 71 -0.07 5.14 -8.02
C LEU A 71 1.38 4.67 -7.80
N PHE A 72 1.53 3.55 -7.09
CA PHE A 72 2.80 2.84 -7.04
C PHE A 72 2.81 1.83 -8.17
N ARG A 73 3.68 2.04 -9.17
CA ARG A 73 3.97 0.99 -10.15
C ARG A 73 4.90 -0.02 -9.51
N TYR A 74 4.33 -0.96 -8.75
CA TYR A 74 5.09 -2.05 -8.16
C TYR A 74 5.54 -3.00 -9.27
N ARG A 75 6.86 -3.09 -9.50
CA ARG A 75 7.45 -4.16 -10.31
C ARG A 75 7.56 -5.38 -9.39
N GLN A 76 6.63 -6.32 -9.53
CA GLN A 76 6.81 -7.65 -8.97
C GLN A 76 8.01 -8.28 -9.69
N GLU A 77 9.16 -8.35 -9.02
CA GLU A 77 10.16 -9.33 -9.38
C GLU A 77 9.53 -10.68 -9.03
N ASN A 78 9.11 -11.40 -10.07
CA ASN A 78 8.60 -12.76 -9.92
C ASN A 78 9.65 -13.50 -9.10
N SER A 79 9.29 -13.90 -7.88
CA SER A 79 10.02 -14.94 -7.16
C SER A 79 10.05 -16.12 -8.11
N CYS A 80 11.20 -16.30 -8.76
CA CYS A 80 11.47 -17.43 -9.61
C CYS A 80 11.19 -18.65 -8.74
N SER A 81 10.09 -19.34 -9.01
CA SER A 81 9.86 -20.66 -8.44
C SER A 81 10.88 -21.58 -9.11
N THR A 82 12.11 -21.57 -8.64
CA THR A 82 13.00 -22.71 -8.83
C THR A 82 12.43 -23.83 -7.96
N SER A 83 11.38 -24.48 -8.47
CA SER A 83 11.07 -25.82 -8.03
C SER A 83 12.20 -26.69 -8.57
N ALA A 84 13.20 -26.95 -7.72
CA ALA A 84 14.33 -27.83 -8.01
C ALA A 84 13.92 -29.31 -8.20
N LYS A 85 12.69 -29.57 -8.64
CA LYS A 85 12.12 -30.91 -8.88
C LYS A 85 11.87 -31.19 -10.36
N ASP A 86 11.89 -30.18 -11.24
CA ASP A 86 11.67 -30.38 -12.68
C ASP A 86 12.96 -30.61 -13.48
N LEU A 87 14.14 -30.64 -12.82
CA LEU A 87 15.45 -30.86 -13.47
C LEU A 87 16.04 -32.26 -13.24
N LEU A 88 15.31 -33.19 -12.62
CA LEU A 88 15.78 -34.55 -12.32
C LEU A 88 14.83 -35.67 -12.81
N LEU A 89 14.10 -35.42 -13.90
CA LEU A 89 13.29 -36.43 -14.58
C LEU A 89 13.52 -36.40 -16.11
N SER A 90 14.79 -36.41 -16.47
CA SER A 90 15.35 -36.84 -17.76
C SER A 90 16.86 -36.81 -17.51
N ASP A 91 17.48 -37.90 -17.05
CA ASP A 91 17.95 -38.95 -17.94
C ASP A 91 18.15 -40.24 -17.15
N ASP A 92 17.12 -41.10 -17.11
CA ASP A 92 17.36 -42.53 -16.99
C ASP A 92 17.90 -43.00 -18.34
N ASN A 93 19.19 -43.34 -18.38
CA ASN A 93 19.83 -44.41 -19.17
C ASN A 93 21.22 -43.99 -19.66
N ILE A 94 22.28 -44.35 -18.93
CA ILE A 94 23.45 -45.07 -19.47
C ILE A 94 24.06 -45.92 -18.34
N ILE A 95 24.03 -47.22 -18.58
CA ILE A 95 24.85 -48.26 -17.95
C ILE A 95 26.29 -48.06 -18.43
N GLU A 96 27.29 -48.10 -17.54
CA GLU A 96 28.61 -48.74 -17.75
C GLU A 96 29.53 -48.58 -16.50
N TRP A 97 29.95 -49.74 -15.96
CA TRP A 97 30.97 -50.07 -14.94
C TRP A 97 30.83 -49.57 -13.49
#